data_AF-A0A961YB30-F1
#
_entry.id   AF-A0A961YB30-F1
#
_cell.length_a   1.000
_cell.length_b   1.000
_cell.length_c   1.000
_cell.angle_alpha   90.00
_cell.angle_beta   90.00
_cell.angle_gamma   90.00
#
_symmetry.space_group_name_H-M   'P 1'
#
loop_
_entity.id
_entity.type
_entity.pdbx_description
1 polymer ?
#
loop_
_entity_poly.entity_id
_entity_poly.type
_entity_poly.pdbx_seq_one_letter_code
_entity_poly.pdbx_strand_id
1 'polypeptide(L)'
;MDQKPEAVGGCMCGEVRYQGIGAPLHIGYCHCRSCRHHGGAAVAGMLVFKPENVRFTNGQISTYESSSGIRRGFCRRCGTSLTWEGHGLISIHIGTLDDPDSFPPTLHWRYEERASWFEDAAGLPHVLMEFPPSDEDTT
;
A
#
# COMPACT_ATOMS: atom_id res chain seq x y z
N MET A 1 -4.91 23.12 -18.11
CA MET A 1 -3.97 21.99 -18.17
C MET A 1 -4.47 21.01 -17.13
N ASP A 2 -5.10 19.92 -17.55
CA ASP A 2 -5.66 18.94 -16.62
C ASP A 2 -4.51 18.25 -15.89
N GLN A 3 -4.37 18.56 -14.61
CA GLN A 3 -3.40 17.93 -13.75
C GLN A 3 -3.89 16.49 -13.53
N LYS A 4 -3.12 15.52 -14.02
CA LYS A 4 -3.44 14.11 -13.79
C LYS A 4 -3.33 13.81 -12.29
N PRO A 5 -4.20 12.95 -11.73
CA PRO A 5 -4.05 12.53 -10.36
C PRO A 5 -2.68 11.86 -10.17
N GLU A 6 -2.00 12.18 -9.07
CA GLU A 6 -0.68 11.67 -8.73
C GLU A 6 -0.74 10.94 -7.39
N ALA A 7 -0.38 9.65 -7.40
CA ALA A 7 -0.27 8.86 -6.18
C ALA A 7 1.14 9.03 -5.61
N VAL A 8 1.28 9.92 -4.62
CA VAL A 8 2.56 10.15 -3.92
C VAL A 8 2.57 9.48 -2.56
N GLY A 9 3.74 8.99 -2.18
CA GLY A 9 3.89 8.25 -0.92
C GLY A 9 5.31 7.73 -0.72
N GLY A 10 5.47 6.88 0.28
CA GLY A 10 6.76 6.33 0.64
C GLY A 10 6.73 5.38 1.82
N CYS A 11 7.90 4.91 2.21
CA CYS A 11 8.03 4.05 3.37
C CYS A 11 7.92 4.85 4.68
N MET A 12 7.69 4.12 5.79
CA MET A 12 7.51 4.71 7.13
C MET A 12 8.69 5.60 7.56
N CYS A 13 9.93 5.24 7.21
CA CYS A 13 11.11 6.04 7.57
C CYS A 13 11.44 7.17 6.57
N GLY A 14 10.65 7.36 5.52
CA GLY A 14 10.84 8.40 4.50
C GLY A 14 11.99 8.16 3.51
N GLU A 15 12.79 7.10 3.69
CA GLU A 15 13.96 6.84 2.81
C GLU A 15 13.56 6.54 1.37
N VAL A 16 12.48 5.78 1.17
CA VAL A 16 11.95 5.46 -0.16
C VAL A 16 10.73 6.31 -0.41
N ARG A 17 10.73 7.05 -1.52
CA ARG A 17 9.62 7.88 -1.99
C ARG A 17 9.28 7.53 -3.42
N TYR A 18 8.01 7.62 -3.78
CA TYR A 18 7.54 7.29 -5.13
C TYR A 18 6.46 8.26 -5.61
N GLN A 19 6.19 8.19 -6.91
CA GLN A 19 5.11 8.88 -7.60
C GLN A 19 4.49 7.93 -8.64
N GLY A 20 3.19 7.69 -8.52
CA GLY A 20 2.34 7.09 -9.55
C GLY A 20 1.74 8.18 -10.43
N ILE A 21 1.93 8.06 -11.75
CA ILE A 21 1.58 9.08 -12.74
C ILE A 21 0.27 8.68 -13.44
N GLY A 22 -0.75 9.52 -13.32
CA GLY A 22 -2.06 9.27 -13.92
C GLY A 22 -2.95 8.36 -13.10
N ALA A 23 -4.12 8.05 -13.65
CA ALA A 23 -5.09 7.20 -12.98
C ALA A 23 -4.57 5.74 -12.89
N PRO A 24 -4.70 5.09 -11.72
CA PRO A 24 -4.49 3.65 -11.60
C PRO A 24 -5.45 2.88 -12.52
N LEU A 25 -5.01 1.72 -13.01
CA LEU A 25 -5.85 0.78 -13.74
C LEU A 25 -6.94 0.20 -12.82
N HIS A 26 -6.56 -0.11 -11.57
CA HIS A 26 -7.45 -0.64 -10.55
C HIS A 26 -7.04 -0.13 -9.17
N ILE A 27 -8.02 -0.03 -8.27
CA ILE A 27 -7.81 0.27 -6.86
C ILE A 27 -8.66 -0.74 -6.08
N GLY A 28 -8.05 -1.56 -5.23
CA GLY A 28 -8.80 -2.62 -4.58
C GLY A 28 -8.07 -3.31 -3.45
N TYR A 29 -8.81 -4.16 -2.74
CA TYR A 29 -8.30 -4.97 -1.65
C TYR A 29 -8.12 -6.42 -2.07
N CYS A 30 -6.93 -6.97 -1.95
CA CYS A 30 -6.70 -8.40 -2.10
C CYS A 30 -6.71 -9.12 -0.75
N HIS A 31 -7.49 -10.19 -0.69
CA HIS A 31 -7.70 -10.99 0.51
C HIS A 31 -6.84 -12.25 0.58
N CYS A 32 -6.11 -12.62 -0.48
CA CYS A 32 -5.40 -13.89 -0.48
C CYS A 32 -4.32 -13.96 0.60
N ARG A 33 -4.00 -15.19 1.04
CA ARG A 33 -2.98 -15.41 2.08
C ARG A 33 -1.64 -14.71 1.77
N SER A 34 -1.14 -14.82 0.53
CA SER A 34 0.16 -14.22 0.16
C SER A 34 0.16 -12.70 0.32
N CYS A 35 -0.93 -12.03 -0.07
CA CYS A 35 -1.04 -10.58 0.05
C CYS A 35 -1.18 -10.12 1.51
N ARG A 36 -1.94 -10.86 2.33
CA ARG A 36 -2.00 -10.60 3.79
C ARG A 36 -0.63 -10.73 4.44
N HIS A 37 0.12 -11.79 4.13
CA HIS A 37 1.47 -12.02 4.66
C HIS A 37 2.45 -10.94 4.21
N HIS A 38 2.35 -10.49 2.96
CA HIS A 38 3.20 -9.42 2.44
C HIS A 38 2.96 -8.07 3.14
N GLY A 39 1.69 -7.71 3.38
CA GLY A 39 1.34 -6.45 4.03
C GLY A 39 1.28 -6.50 5.56
N GLY A 40 1.32 -7.69 6.16
CA GLY A 40 1.10 -7.88 7.60
C GLY A 40 -0.31 -7.48 8.07
N ALA A 41 -1.29 -7.44 7.15
CA ALA A 41 -2.62 -6.89 7.39
C ALA A 41 -3.74 -7.86 6.99
N ALA A 42 -4.96 -7.60 7.47
CA ALA A 42 -6.16 -8.40 7.14
C ALA A 42 -6.46 -8.41 5.63
N VAL A 43 -6.10 -7.33 4.93
CA VAL A 43 -6.19 -7.16 3.48
C VAL A 43 -5.00 -6.36 2.97
N ALA A 44 -4.61 -6.56 1.71
CA ALA A 44 -3.65 -5.68 1.04
C ALA A 44 -4.40 -4.73 0.11
N GLY A 45 -4.39 -3.43 0.44
CA GLY A 45 -4.89 -2.37 -0.43
C GLY A 45 -3.86 -2.01 -1.49
N MET A 46 -4.25 -2.01 -2.76
CA MET A 46 -3.34 -1.83 -3.88
C MET A 46 -3.88 -0.87 -4.94
N LEU A 47 -3.04 0.05 -5.41
CA LEU A 47 -3.23 0.80 -6.65
C LEU A 47 -2.41 0.09 -7.73
N VAL A 48 -3.05 -0.30 -8.83
CA VAL A 48 -2.39 -1.03 -9.92
C VAL A 48 -2.06 -0.08 -11.07
N PHE A 49 -0.82 -0.12 -11.54
CA PHE A 49 -0.30 0.70 -12.63
C PHE A 49 0.44 -0.16 -13.64
N LYS A 50 0.70 0.44 -14.81
CA LYS A 50 1.80 -0.03 -15.67
C LYS A 50 3.14 0.41 -15.06
N PRO A 51 4.22 -0.40 -15.17
CA PRO A 51 5.53 -0.08 -14.61
C PRO A 51 6.06 1.31 -14.99
N GLU A 52 5.87 1.73 -16.24
CA GLU A 52 6.31 3.04 -16.74
C GLU A 52 5.61 4.24 -16.08
N ASN A 53 4.49 4.01 -15.41
CA ASN A 53 3.73 5.03 -14.69
C ASN A 53 4.12 5.12 -13.21
N VAL A 54 5.08 4.34 -12.72
CA VAL A 54 5.57 4.44 -11.34
C VAL A 54 7.03 4.86 -11.37
N ARG A 55 7.36 5.92 -10.63
CA ARG A 55 8.73 6.42 -10.46
C ARG A 55 9.10 6.43 -8.99
N PHE A 56 10.27 5.89 -8.65
CA PHE A 56 10.87 6.09 -7.35
C PHE A 56 11.64 7.41 -7.37
N THR A 57 11.20 8.38 -6.58
CA THR A 57 11.73 9.75 -6.56
C THR A 57 12.84 9.92 -5.54
N ASN A 58 12.93 9.05 -4.53
CA ASN A 58 14.03 8.98 -3.58
C ASN A 58 14.23 7.56 -3.05
N GLY A 59 15.48 7.24 -2.69
CA GLY A 59 15.87 5.93 -2.15
C GLY A 59 15.77 4.79 -3.17
N GLN A 60 16.15 3.60 -2.74
CA GLN A 60 16.04 2.39 -3.55
C GLN A 60 15.13 1.38 -2.86
N ILE A 61 14.21 0.81 -3.64
CA ILE A 61 13.41 -0.31 -3.18
C ILE A 61 14.24 -1.60 -3.20
N SER A 62 14.13 -2.39 -2.15
CA SER A 62 14.65 -3.76 -2.16
C SER A 62 13.54 -4.70 -2.60
N THR A 63 13.87 -5.70 -3.40
CA THR A 63 12.88 -6.66 -3.91
C THR A 63 13.30 -8.10 -3.61
N TYR A 64 12.32 -8.97 -3.41
CA TYR A 64 12.50 -10.42 -3.42
C TYR A 64 11.40 -11.07 -4.26
N GLU A 65 11.70 -12.24 -4.82
CA GLU A 65 10.73 -13.03 -5.58
C GLU A 65 9.92 -13.92 -4.63
N SER A 66 8.62 -13.65 -4.47
CA SER A 66 7.76 -14.44 -3.57
C SER A 66 7.21 -15.70 -4.23
N SER A 67 7.16 -15.71 -5.56
CA SER A 67 6.81 -16.86 -6.40
C SER A 67 7.28 -16.56 -7.82
N SER A 68 7.33 -17.57 -8.69
CA SER A 68 7.79 -17.40 -10.08
C SER A 68 7.14 -16.21 -10.79
N GLY A 69 7.95 -15.24 -11.21
CA GLY A 69 7.52 -14.04 -11.93
C GLY A 69 6.84 -12.98 -11.07
N ILE A 70 6.81 -13.15 -9.75
CA ILE A 70 6.17 -12.24 -8.79
C ILE A 70 7.20 -11.67 -7.82
N ARG A 71 7.44 -10.36 -7.90
CA ARG A 71 8.34 -9.64 -6.99
C ARG A 71 7.56 -8.81 -5.96
N ARG A 72 8.12 -8.73 -4.76
CA ARG A 72 7.63 -7.95 -3.63
C ARG A 72 8.68 -6.92 -3.29
N GLY A 73 8.31 -5.65 -3.30
CA GLY A 73 9.21 -4.54 -3.01
C GLY A 73 8.95 -3.94 -1.64
N PHE A 74 10.02 -3.63 -0.92
CA PHE A 74 9.98 -3.12 0.45
C PHE A 74 11.16 -2.18 0.73
N CYS A 75 11.03 -1.34 1.76
CA CYS A 75 12.14 -0.55 2.25
C CYS A 75 13.06 -1.42 3.12
N ARG A 76 14.34 -1.52 2.74
CA ARG A 76 15.33 -2.31 3.50
C ARG A 76 15.57 -1.80 4.92
N ARG A 77 15.39 -0.50 5.16
CA ARG A 77 15.66 0.14 6.45
C ARG A 77 14.53 -0.07 7.47
N CYS A 78 13.27 0.14 7.08
CA CYS A 78 12.14 0.07 8.00
C CYS A 78 11.20 -1.11 7.76
N GLY A 79 11.41 -1.89 6.70
CA GLY A 79 10.60 -3.07 6.38
C GLY A 79 9.23 -2.76 5.76
N THR A 80 8.86 -1.49 5.56
CA THR A 80 7.58 -1.15 4.91
C THR A 80 7.48 -1.81 3.54
N SER A 81 6.45 -2.64 3.37
CA SER A 81 6.05 -3.22 2.08
C SER A 81 5.46 -2.12 1.19
N LEU A 82 6.00 -1.98 -0.01
CA LEU A 82 5.69 -0.87 -0.92
C LEU A 82 5.03 -1.38 -2.19
N THR A 83 5.58 -2.42 -2.81
CA THR A 83 5.14 -2.85 -4.15
C THR A 83 4.89 -4.34 -4.29
N TRP A 84 4.02 -4.67 -5.23
CA TRP A 84 3.94 -5.99 -5.84
C TRP A 84 4.07 -5.85 -7.34
N GLU A 85 4.87 -6.69 -7.97
CA GLU A 85 5.14 -6.69 -9.40
C GLU A 85 4.91 -8.08 -9.97
N GLY A 86 4.19 -8.14 -11.08
CA GLY A 86 3.85 -9.39 -11.73
C GLY A 86 2.95 -9.17 -12.93
N HIS A 87 2.97 -10.11 -13.88
CA HIS A 87 2.12 -10.04 -15.08
C HIS A 87 2.24 -8.71 -15.87
N GLY A 88 3.43 -8.10 -15.87
CA GLY A 88 3.67 -6.82 -16.53
C GLY A 88 3.03 -5.60 -15.85
N LEU A 89 2.59 -5.75 -14.60
CA LEU A 89 1.98 -4.70 -13.78
C LEU A 89 2.82 -4.47 -12.53
N ILE A 90 2.71 -3.26 -11.99
CA ILE A 90 3.19 -2.90 -10.66
C ILE A 90 2.00 -2.40 -9.84
N SER A 91 2.00 -2.69 -8.55
CA SER A 91 1.05 -2.10 -7.63
C SER A 91 1.76 -1.46 -6.44
N ILE A 92 1.14 -0.41 -5.92
CA ILE A 92 1.58 0.34 -4.75
C ILE A 92 0.60 0.07 -3.60
N HIS A 93 1.11 -0.13 -2.38
CA HIS A 93 0.26 -0.32 -1.21
C HIS A 93 -0.42 0.99 -0.80
N ILE A 94 -1.76 0.99 -0.71
CA ILE A 94 -2.59 2.17 -0.36
C ILE A 94 -2.12 2.80 0.95
N GLY A 95 -1.80 1.99 1.96
CA GLY A 95 -1.36 2.47 3.28
C GLY A 95 0.00 3.17 3.29
N THR A 96 0.67 3.30 2.15
CA THR A 96 1.95 4.01 2.02
C THR A 96 1.83 5.35 1.30
N LEU A 97 0.61 5.72 0.88
CA LEU A 97 0.31 7.04 0.32
C LEU A 97 0.42 8.10 1.40
N ASP A 98 0.81 9.32 1.00
CA ASP A 98 0.78 10.46 1.92
C ASP A 98 -0.66 10.87 2.27
N ASP A 99 -1.57 10.74 1.30
CA ASP A 99 -3.02 10.88 1.49
C ASP A 99 -3.73 9.58 1.04
N PRO A 100 -4.14 8.71 1.98
CA PRO A 100 -4.82 7.47 1.65
C PRO A 100 -6.25 7.68 1.11
N ASP A 101 -6.88 8.82 1.38
CA ASP A 101 -8.27 9.10 0.98
C ASP A 101 -8.38 9.51 -0.49
N SER A 102 -7.26 9.92 -1.11
CA SER A 102 -7.18 10.27 -2.54
C SER A 102 -7.51 9.11 -3.48
N PHE A 103 -7.41 7.85 -3.02
CA PHE A 103 -7.59 6.67 -3.86
C PHE A 103 -8.42 5.58 -3.15
N PRO A 104 -9.74 5.80 -2.98
CA PRO A 104 -10.59 4.83 -2.32
C PRO A 104 -10.66 3.51 -3.14
N PRO A 105 -10.45 2.35 -2.50
CA PRO A 105 -10.64 1.05 -3.14
C PRO A 105 -12.06 0.87 -3.69
N THR A 106 -12.18 0.25 -4.88
CA THR A 106 -13.46 0.10 -5.59
C THR A 106 -13.91 -1.35 -5.73
N LEU A 107 -13.07 -2.32 -5.35
CA LEU A 107 -13.37 -3.75 -5.48
C LEU A 107 -12.53 -4.60 -4.51
N HIS A 108 -12.94 -5.86 -4.35
CA HIS A 108 -12.18 -6.88 -3.64
C HIS A 108 -11.74 -8.02 -4.57
N TRP A 109 -10.46 -8.40 -4.50
CA TRP A 109 -9.91 -9.59 -5.12
C TRP A 109 -9.77 -10.74 -4.13
N ARG A 110 -10.01 -11.96 -4.61
CA ARG A 110 -9.91 -13.20 -3.83
C ARG A 110 -10.75 -13.14 -2.54
N TYR A 111 -11.92 -12.50 -2.61
CA TYR A 111 -12.79 -12.23 -1.47
C TYR A 111 -13.23 -13.50 -0.72
N GLU A 112 -13.27 -14.63 -1.43
CA GLU A 112 -13.50 -15.96 -0.88
C GLU A 112 -12.43 -16.38 0.15
N GLU A 113 -11.21 -15.83 0.09
CA GLU A 113 -10.13 -16.12 1.04
C GLU A 113 -10.10 -15.18 2.25
N ARG A 114 -11.01 -14.19 2.36
CA ARG A 114 -11.00 -13.19 3.44
C ARG A 114 -10.99 -13.83 4.83
N ALA A 115 -10.44 -13.12 5.81
CA ALA A 115 -10.57 -13.55 7.19
C ALA A 115 -12.06 -13.65 7.55
N SER A 116 -12.48 -14.71 8.23
CA SER A 116 -13.90 -15.00 8.46
C SER A 116 -14.63 -13.89 9.22
N TRP A 117 -13.92 -13.14 10.04
CA TRP A 117 -14.41 -12.01 10.84
C TRP A 117 -14.38 -10.66 10.10
N PHE A 118 -13.93 -10.60 8.84
CA PHE A 118 -13.69 -9.34 8.13
C PHE A 118 -14.94 -8.45 8.02
N GLU A 119 -16.10 -9.04 7.78
CA GLU A 119 -17.37 -8.30 7.66
C GLU A 119 -17.87 -7.80 9.02
N ASP A 120 -17.67 -8.60 10.07
CA ASP A 120 -18.09 -8.26 11.43
C ASP A 120 -17.24 -7.14 12.05
N ALA A 121 -16.01 -6.95 11.56
CA ALA A 121 -15.06 -5.97 12.09
C ALA A 121 -15.58 -4.53 12.05
N ALA A 122 -16.41 -4.18 11.07
CA ALA A 122 -17.02 -2.86 10.96
C ALA A 122 -18.03 -2.55 12.07
N GLY A 123 -18.58 -3.59 12.72
CA GLY A 123 -19.51 -3.46 13.85
C GLY A 123 -18.84 -3.42 15.22
N LEU A 124 -17.50 -3.50 15.27
CA LEU A 124 -16.77 -3.46 16.55
C LEU A 124 -16.81 -2.07 17.18
N PRO A 125 -16.74 -1.95 18.52
CA PRO A 125 -16.68 -0.64 19.18
C PRO A 125 -15.46 0.17 18.72
N HIS A 126 -15.67 1.46 18.45
CA HIS A 126 -14.59 2.41 18.17
C HIS A 126 -14.09 3.03 19.48
N VAL A 127 -12.83 2.79 19.81
CA VAL A 127 -12.16 3.44 20.97
C VAL A 127 -11.16 4.44 20.43
N LEU A 128 -11.37 5.72 20.73
CA LEU A 128 -10.41 6.79 20.42
C LEU A 128 -9.34 6.80 21.52
N MET A 129 -8.10 6.47 21.18
CA MET A 129 -6.99 6.59 22.12
C MET A 129 -6.38 7.98 22.03
N GLU A 130 -6.39 8.71 23.14
CA GLU A 130 -5.60 9.92 23.31
C GLU A 130 -4.20 9.51 23.74
N PHE A 131 -3.21 9.76 22.90
CA PHE A 131 -1.81 9.65 23.30
C PHE A 131 -1.40 10.95 23.99
N PRO A 132 -0.70 10.89 25.13
CA PRO A 132 -0.12 12.09 25.72
C PRO A 132 0.84 12.74 24.69
N PRO A 133 0.96 14.07 24.68
CA PRO A 133 1.89 14.75 23.77
C PRO A 133 3.30 14.19 23.95
N SER A 134 3.96 13.87 22.84
CA SER A 134 5.36 13.46 22.84
C SER A 134 6.23 14.61 23.34
N ASP A 135 7.27 14.31 24.14
CA ASP A 135 8.21 15.31 24.69
C ASP A 135 8.90 16.17 23.61
N GLU A 136 8.83 15.79 22.33
CA GLU A 136 9.37 16.54 21.18
C GLU A 136 8.63 17.85 20.86
N ASP A 137 7.42 18.09 21.38
CA ASP A 137 6.65 19.33 21.15
C ASP A 137 6.97 20.46 22.16
N THR A 138 8.00 20.29 23.00
CA THR A 138 8.35 21.27 24.06
C THR A 138 9.63 22.08 23.80
N THR A 139 10.18 22.07 22.59
CA THR A 139 11.37 22.88 22.22
C THR A 139 11.08 23.98 21.22
#